data_AF-A0A3D3CLR2-F1
#
_entry.id   AF-A0A3D3CLR2-F1
#
_cell.length_a   1.000
_cell.length_b   1.000
_cell.length_c   1.000
_cell.angle_alpha   90.00
_cell.angle_beta   90.00
_cell.angle_gamma   90.00
#
_symmetry.space_group_name_H-M   'P 1'
#
loop_
_entity.id
_entity.type
_entity.pdbx_description
1 polymer ?
#
loop_
_entity_poly.entity_id
_entity_poly.type
_entity_poly.pdbx_seq_one_letter_code
_entity_poly.pdbx_strand_id
1 'polypeptide(L)'
;MKTGRVTGRVGESVSIEEAQECARQCVINALSVLKSHLGSLDKIKRCVKLNGYVASASDFTEQPKVLNAASDLLFEIFGEAGRHARAAVGVYVLPLNSPIEIDFIFEIN
;
A
#
# COMPACT_ATOMS: atom_id res chain seq x y z
N MET A 1 5.20 16.78 9.88
CA MET A 1 4.64 16.02 8.75
C MET A 1 4.67 16.94 7.53
N LYS A 2 5.38 16.60 6.45
CA LYS A 2 5.38 17.42 5.23
C LYS A 2 3.94 17.41 4.68
N THR A 3 3.33 18.57 4.52
CA THR A 3 1.94 18.77 4.06
C THR A 3 1.80 18.73 2.54
N GLY A 4 2.76 18.16 1.82
CA GLY A 4 2.81 18.10 0.36
C GLY A 4 2.81 16.66 -0.15
N ARG A 5 2.27 16.46 -1.36
CA ARG A 5 2.26 15.18 -2.06
C ARG A 5 3.69 14.71 -2.32
N VAL A 6 4.07 13.54 -1.78
CA VAL A 6 5.35 12.88 -2.06
C VAL A 6 5.33 12.35 -3.49
N THR A 7 6.39 12.59 -4.27
CA THR A 7 6.52 12.13 -5.64
C THR A 7 7.95 11.70 -5.94
N GLY A 8 8.11 10.73 -6.84
CA GLY A 8 9.41 10.23 -7.30
C GLY A 8 9.67 8.79 -6.88
N ARG A 9 10.94 8.38 -6.94
CA ARG A 9 11.35 6.97 -6.79
C ARG A 9 12.02 6.73 -5.44
N VAL A 10 11.70 5.59 -4.85
CA VAL A 10 12.29 5.11 -3.60
C VAL A 10 13.74 4.71 -3.84
N GLY A 11 14.63 5.15 -2.95
CA GLY A 11 16.08 4.95 -3.11
C GLY A 11 16.78 6.01 -3.98
N GLU A 12 16.03 6.99 -4.51
CA GLU A 12 16.59 8.15 -5.22
C GLU A 12 16.13 9.46 -4.57
N SER A 13 14.87 9.83 -4.76
CA SER A 13 14.31 11.10 -4.26
C SER A 13 13.31 10.91 -3.13
N VAL A 14 12.89 9.67 -2.86
CA VAL A 14 11.93 9.30 -1.81
C VAL A 14 12.60 8.33 -0.85
N SER A 15 12.54 8.61 0.45
CA SER A 15 13.07 7.70 1.46
C SER A 15 12.16 6.49 1.68
N ILE A 16 12.68 5.44 2.32
CA ILE A 16 11.86 4.26 2.68
C ILE A 16 10.73 4.66 3.62
N GLU A 17 10.99 5.56 4.56
CA GLU A 17 10.02 6.02 5.55
C GLU A 17 8.91 6.84 4.89
N GLU A 18 9.25 7.74 3.96
CA GLU A 18 8.27 8.48 3.16
C GLU A 18 7.42 7.52 2.30
N ALA A 19 8.05 6.49 1.73
CA ALA A 19 7.37 5.46 0.95
C ALA A 19 6.45 4.56 1.81
N GLN A 20 6.85 4.24 3.04
CA GLN A 20 6.04 3.47 3.99
C GLN A 20 4.77 4.23 4.38
N GLU A 21 4.86 5.54 4.58
CA GLU A 21 3.68 6.38 4.83
C GLU A 21 2.75 6.41 3.61
N CYS A 22 3.31 6.48 2.40
CA CYS A 22 2.53 6.37 1.17
C CYS A 22 1.83 5.00 1.07
N ALA A 23 2.51 3.92 1.45
CA ALA A 23 1.93 2.57 1.46
C ALA A 23 0.76 2.44 2.46
N ARG A 24 0.88 3.05 3.65
CA ARG A 24 -0.24 3.16 4.62
C ARG A 24 -1.40 3.96 4.03
N GLN A 25 -1.11 5.07 3.37
CA GLN A 25 -2.13 5.88 2.69
C GLN A 25 -2.86 5.09 1.58
N CYS A 26 -2.17 4.22 0.84
CA CYS A 26 -2.82 3.33 -0.14
C CYS A 26 -3.85 2.40 0.52
N VAL A 27 -3.55 1.83 1.70
CA VAL A 27 -4.53 1.03 2.46
C VAL A 27 -5.73 1.88 2.87
N ILE A 28 -5.49 3.07 3.44
CA ILE A 28 -6.56 3.98 3.86
C ILE A 28 -7.46 4.38 2.67
N ASN A 29 -6.87 4.66 1.52
CA ASN A 29 -7.59 4.99 0.30
C ASN A 29 -8.49 3.82 -0.16
N ALA A 30 -7.94 2.59 -0.17
CA ALA A 30 -8.71 1.40 -0.53
C ALA A 30 -9.88 1.16 0.44
N LEU A 31 -9.64 1.27 1.75
CA LEU A 31 -10.68 1.13 2.76
C LEU A 31 -11.74 2.24 2.66
N SER A 32 -11.36 3.46 2.30
CA SER A 32 -12.31 4.55 2.07
C SER A 32 -13.28 4.22 0.91
N VAL A 33 -12.74 3.72 -0.21
CA VAL A 33 -13.55 3.29 -1.37
C VAL A 33 -14.47 2.13 -0.98
N LEU A 34 -13.93 1.12 -0.29
CA LEU A 34 -14.72 -0.03 0.18
C LEU A 34 -15.82 0.39 1.16
N LYS A 35 -15.53 1.27 2.11
CA LYS A 35 -16.53 1.81 3.04
C LYS A 35 -17.64 2.55 2.29
N SER A 36 -17.28 3.37 1.30
CA SER A 36 -18.26 4.07 0.46
C SER A 36 -19.16 3.11 -0.30
N HIS A 37 -18.62 1.98 -0.76
CA HIS A 37 -19.38 0.98 -1.53
C HIS A 37 -20.23 0.06 -0.63
N LEU A 38 -19.66 -0.42 0.48
CA LEU A 38 -20.25 -1.43 1.37
C LEU A 38 -21.13 -0.81 2.47
N GLY A 39 -20.94 0.48 2.77
CA GLY A 39 -21.56 1.21 3.89
C GLY A 39 -20.87 0.99 5.23
N SER A 40 -20.33 -0.22 5.48
CA SER A 40 -19.48 -0.54 6.63
C SER A 40 -18.32 -1.44 6.21
N LEU A 41 -17.18 -1.27 6.89
CA LEU A 41 -16.01 -2.15 6.74
C LEU A 41 -16.22 -3.51 7.42
N ASP A 42 -17.22 -3.67 8.29
CA ASP A 42 -17.55 -4.96 8.93
C ASP A 42 -18.01 -6.02 7.94
N LYS A 43 -18.35 -5.60 6.70
CA LYS A 43 -18.69 -6.52 5.61
C LYS A 43 -17.46 -7.13 4.92
N ILE A 44 -16.26 -6.65 5.25
CA ILE A 44 -15.02 -7.26 4.77
C ILE A 44 -14.75 -8.51 5.62
N LYS A 45 -14.69 -9.66 4.96
CA LYS A 45 -14.35 -10.93 5.62
C LYS A 45 -12.84 -11.11 5.75
N ARG A 46 -12.05 -10.74 4.74
CA ARG A 46 -10.58 -10.74 4.78
C ARG A 46 -9.94 -9.95 3.63
N CYS A 47 -8.69 -9.55 3.83
CA CYS A 47 -7.79 -9.22 2.72
C CYS A 47 -7.25 -10.53 2.13
N VAL A 48 -7.51 -10.79 0.85
CA VAL A 48 -7.05 -11.99 0.14
C VAL A 48 -5.66 -11.76 -0.45
N LYS A 49 -5.48 -10.61 -1.12
CA LYS A 49 -4.26 -10.28 -1.86
C LYS A 49 -3.94 -8.79 -1.76
N LEU A 50 -2.65 -8.50 -1.66
CA LEU A 50 -2.05 -7.18 -1.85
C LEU A 50 -0.99 -7.27 -2.97
N ASN A 51 -1.14 -6.47 -4.02
CA ASN A 51 -0.12 -6.30 -5.06
C ASN A 51 0.45 -4.89 -4.96
N GLY A 52 1.69 -4.76 -4.47
CA GLY A 52 2.33 -3.47 -4.29
C GLY A 52 3.39 -3.20 -5.37
N TYR A 53 3.27 -2.02 -5.97
CA TYR A 53 4.19 -1.48 -6.97
C TYR A 53 4.94 -0.31 -6.34
N VAL A 54 6.27 -0.42 -6.31
CA VAL A 54 7.15 0.59 -5.71
C VAL A 54 7.95 1.23 -6.84
N ALA A 55 7.72 2.51 -7.12
CA ALA A 55 8.56 3.26 -8.04
C ALA A 55 9.98 3.28 -7.46
N SER A 56 10.92 2.58 -8.07
CA SER A 56 12.20 2.21 -7.46
C SER A 56 13.37 2.78 -8.26
N ALA A 57 14.41 3.25 -7.57
CA ALA A 57 15.72 3.44 -8.18
C ALA A 57 16.23 2.11 -8.75
N SER A 58 17.15 2.18 -9.72
CA SER A 58 17.60 1.00 -10.50
C SER A 58 18.25 -0.11 -9.65
N ASP A 59 18.83 0.26 -8.51
CA ASP A 59 19.53 -0.62 -7.57
C ASP A 59 18.75 -0.85 -6.27
N PHE A 60 17.53 -0.29 -6.16
CA PHE A 60 16.70 -0.45 -4.98
C PHE A 60 16.06 -1.84 -4.94
N THR A 61 16.22 -2.54 -3.81
CA THR A 61 15.77 -3.94 -3.63
C THR A 61 14.96 -4.15 -2.34
N GLU A 62 14.67 -3.08 -1.60
CA GLU A 62 13.93 -3.15 -0.33
C GLU A 62 12.41 -2.92 -0.50
N GLN A 63 11.83 -3.21 -1.69
CA GLN A 63 10.38 -3.09 -1.91
C GLN A 63 9.53 -3.85 -0.87
N PRO A 64 9.91 -5.06 -0.41
CA PRO A 64 9.18 -5.74 0.66
C PRO A 64 9.14 -4.93 1.96
N LYS A 65 10.22 -4.22 2.32
CA LYS A 65 10.31 -3.41 3.54
C LYS A 65 9.39 -2.18 3.49
N VAL A 66 9.25 -1.57 2.30
CA VAL A 66 8.30 -0.49 2.06
C VAL A 66 6.86 -0.98 2.25
N LEU A 67 6.51 -2.10 1.62
CA LEU A 67 5.14 -2.62 1.62
C LEU A 67 4.75 -3.30 2.94
N ASN A 68 5.70 -3.59 3.84
CA ASN A 68 5.39 -4.03 5.20
C ASN A 68 4.49 -3.03 5.91
N ALA A 69 4.67 -1.72 5.72
CA ALA A 69 3.82 -0.72 6.37
C ALA A 69 2.33 -0.84 5.96
N ALA A 70 2.05 -1.23 4.72
CA ALA A 70 0.68 -1.54 4.28
C ALA A 70 0.18 -2.86 4.89
N SER A 71 1.03 -3.89 4.92
CA SER A 71 0.67 -5.19 5.49
C SER A 71 0.41 -5.13 6.99
N ASP A 72 1.24 -4.39 7.72
CA ASP A 72 1.13 -4.19 9.16
C ASP A 72 -0.15 -3.41 9.48
N LEU A 73 -0.48 -2.36 8.72
CA LEU A 73 -1.73 -1.62 8.91
C LEU A 73 -2.97 -2.50 8.67
N LEU A 74 -2.97 -3.36 7.65
CA LEU A 74 -4.06 -4.30 7.43
C LEU A 74 -4.21 -5.28 8.62
N PHE A 75 -3.10 -5.73 9.19
CA PHE A 75 -3.13 -6.59 10.39
C PHE A 75 -3.57 -5.82 11.64
N GLU A 76 -3.12 -4.58 11.83
CA GLU A 76 -3.58 -3.70 12.91
C GLU A 76 -5.10 -3.51 12.90
N ILE A 77 -5.70 -3.38 11.71
CA ILE A 77 -7.14 -3.13 11.53
C ILE A 77 -7.96 -4.42 11.62
N PHE A 78 -7.54 -5.49 10.93
CA PHE A 78 -8.36 -6.70 10.74
C PHE A 78 -7.84 -7.94 11.49
N GLY A 79 -6.73 -7.83 12.24
CA GLY A 79 -6.07 -8.96 12.88
C GLY A 79 -5.71 -10.05 11.89
N GLU A 80 -6.02 -11.30 12.22
CA GLU A 80 -5.74 -12.45 11.35
C GLU A 80 -6.44 -12.37 9.98
N ALA A 81 -7.61 -11.73 9.88
CA ALA A 81 -8.28 -11.47 8.61
C ALA A 81 -7.53 -10.44 7.72
N GLY A 82 -6.58 -9.71 8.30
CA GLY A 82 -5.66 -8.83 7.61
C GLY A 82 -4.49 -9.55 6.94
N ARG A 83 -4.22 -10.83 7.26
CA ARG A 83 -3.15 -11.61 6.60
C ARG A 83 -3.55 -12.00 5.18
N HIS A 84 -2.66 -11.69 4.24
CA HIS A 84 -2.90 -11.81 2.80
C HIS A 84 -1.71 -12.41 2.07
N ALA A 85 -1.97 -12.99 0.89
CA ALA A 85 -0.91 -13.22 -0.08
C ALA A 85 -0.38 -11.88 -0.60
N ARG A 86 0.90 -11.80 -0.97
CA ARG A 86 1.50 -10.53 -1.41
C ARG A 86 2.40 -10.68 -2.64
N ALA A 87 2.48 -9.63 -3.45
CA ALA A 87 3.57 -9.37 -4.39
C ALA A 87 4.15 -7.99 -4.10
N ALA A 88 5.47 -7.86 -4.16
CA ALA A 88 6.21 -6.64 -3.92
C ALA A 88 7.19 -6.46 -5.07
N VAL A 89 6.90 -5.53 -5.99
CA VAL A 89 7.70 -5.38 -7.21
C VAL A 89 8.18 -3.94 -7.38
N GLY A 90 9.43 -3.80 -7.82
CA GLY A 90 9.96 -2.52 -8.28
C GLY A 90 9.44 -2.21 -9.68
N VAL A 91 9.00 -0.97 -9.90
CA VAL A 91 8.61 -0.46 -11.21
C VAL A 91 9.38 0.83 -11.51
N TYR A 92 9.51 1.17 -12.80
CA TYR A 92 10.29 2.34 -13.19
C TYR A 92 9.59 3.66 -12.85
N VAL A 93 8.28 3.75 -13.09
CA VAL A 93 7.46 4.94 -12.86
C VAL A 93 6.00 4.52 -12.64
N LEU A 94 5.27 5.33 -11.88
CA LEU A 94 3.83 5.19 -11.65
C LEU A 94 3.08 6.45 -12.11
N PRO A 95 1.75 6.36 -12.34
CA PRO A 95 0.93 7.53 -12.65
C PRO A 95 1.13 8.68 -11.66
N LEU A 96 1.13 9.91 -12.18
CA LEU A 96 1.30 11.14 -11.40
C LEU A 96 2.61 11.19 -10.58
N ASN A 97 3.62 10.41 -10.99
CA ASN A 97 4.90 10.26 -10.30
C ASN A 97 4.74 9.80 -8.83
N SER A 98 3.72 8.97 -8.55
CA SER A 98 3.52 8.40 -7.22
C SER A 98 4.69 7.47 -6.83
N PRO A 99 5.16 7.48 -5.58
CA PRO A 99 6.17 6.52 -5.13
C PRO A 99 5.59 5.11 -4.97
N ILE A 100 4.30 5.01 -4.62
CA ILE A 100 3.63 3.76 -4.29
C ILE A 100 2.27 3.70 -4.97
N GLU A 101 1.94 2.51 -5.47
CA GLU A 101 0.60 2.12 -5.88
C GLU A 101 0.34 0.70 -5.36
N ILE A 102 -0.89 0.45 -4.87
CA ILE A 102 -1.27 -0.86 -4.36
C ILE A 102 -2.65 -1.22 -4.87
N ASP A 103 -2.76 -2.42 -5.42
CA ASP A 103 -4.01 -3.09 -5.76
C ASP A 103 -4.34 -4.15 -4.69
N PHE A 104 -5.63 -4.34 -4.43
CA PHE A 104 -6.11 -5.23 -3.37
C PHE A 104 -7.27 -6.09 -3.84
N ILE A 105 -7.31 -7.33 -3.35
CA ILE A 105 -8.49 -8.19 -3.44
C ILE A 105 -9.01 -8.44 -2.03
N PHE A 106 -10.25 -8.06 -1.77
CA PHE A 106 -10.95 -8.32 -0.51
C PHE A 106 -12.09 -9.31 -0.72
N GLU A 107 -12.22 -10.26 0.19
CA GLU A 107 -13.40 -11.10 0.32
C GLU A 107 -14.44 -10.35 1.15
N ILE A 108 -15.69 -10.31 0.69
CA ILE A 108 -16.81 -9.66 1.36
C ILE A 108 -17.89 -10.67 1.74
N ASN A 109 -18.70 -10.35 2.74
CA ASN A 109 -19.89 -11.10 3.15
C ASN A 109 -21.12 -10.75 2.32
#